data_AF-A0A914STG5-F1
#
_entry.id   AF-A0A914STG5-F1
#
_cell.length_a   1.000
_cell.length_b   1.000
_cell.length_c   1.000
_cell.angle_alpha   90.00
_cell.angle_beta   90.00
_cell.angle_gamma   90.00
#
_symmetry.space_group_name_H-M   'P 1'
#
loop_
_entity.id
_entity.type
_entity.pdbx_description
1 polymer ?
#
loop_
_entity_poly.entity_id
_entity_poly.type
_entity_poly.pdbx_seq_one_letter_code
_entity_poly.pdbx_strand_id
1 'polypeptide(L)'
;MSWKTLESFVNLTYDDNLCPEFHRAEEDQELSRCLAKINLTPSDARDSQGRDRFHQFHPEELNDFGRTIFMNRHSYYQFLGYPEHISPTTIGLHHLSPYEMRFMDFLVHKIEISDA
;
A
#
# COMPACT_ATOMS: atom_id res chain seq x y z
N MET A 1 -9.42 0.25 -4.59
CA MET A 1 -10.40 1.27 -5.03
C MET A 1 -11.59 0.57 -5.67
N SER A 2 -12.84 1.02 -5.43
CA SER A 2 -14.01 0.44 -6.12
C SER A 2 -14.16 1.04 -7.53
N TRP A 3 -14.84 0.34 -8.44
CA TRP A 3 -15.14 0.87 -9.77
C TRP A 3 -15.85 2.23 -9.72
N LYS A 4 -16.86 2.37 -8.85
CA LYS A 4 -17.59 3.62 -8.65
C LYS A 4 -16.68 4.76 -8.16
N THR A 5 -15.71 4.45 -7.31
CA THR A 5 -14.71 5.42 -6.85
C THR A 5 -13.81 5.84 -8.01
N LEU A 6 -13.40 4.90 -8.86
CA LEU A 6 -12.58 5.19 -10.04
C LEU A 6 -13.32 6.09 -11.04
N GLU A 7 -14.59 5.80 -11.35
CA GLU A 7 -15.40 6.67 -12.21
C GLU A 7 -15.51 8.09 -11.64
N SER A 8 -15.69 8.20 -10.32
CA SER A 8 -15.76 9.50 -9.64
C SER A 8 -14.42 10.25 -9.74
N PHE A 9 -13.30 9.54 -9.59
CA PHE A 9 -11.96 10.09 -9.76
C PHE A 9 -11.71 10.59 -11.18
N VAL A 10 -12.03 9.78 -12.20
CA VAL A 10 -11.86 10.17 -13.61
C VAL A 10 -12.66 11.43 -13.94
N ASN A 11 -13.89 11.55 -13.43
CA ASN A 11 -14.68 12.76 -13.65
C ASN A 11 -14.07 13.98 -12.94
N LEU A 12 -13.42 13.79 -11.78
CA LEU A 12 -12.74 14.86 -11.05
C LEU A 12 -11.48 15.36 -11.73
N THR A 13 -10.72 14.48 -12.39
CA THR A 13 -9.47 14.87 -13.04
C THR A 13 -9.66 15.85 -14.20
N TYR A 14 -10.89 16.02 -14.69
CA TYR A 14 -11.22 17.01 -15.72
C TYR A 14 -11.75 18.34 -15.14
N ASP A 15 -11.90 18.46 -13.82
CA ASP A 15 -12.28 19.72 -13.16
C ASP A 15 -11.05 20.37 -12.52
N ASP A 16 -10.44 21.29 -13.25
CA ASP A 16 -9.25 22.05 -12.82
C ASP A 16 -9.47 22.82 -11.51
N ASN A 17 -10.71 23.11 -11.12
CA ASN A 17 -11.00 23.78 -9.84
C ASN A 17 -10.89 22.82 -8.66
N LEU A 18 -11.23 21.55 -8.88
CA LEU A 18 -11.22 20.51 -7.85
C LEU A 18 -9.89 19.75 -7.82
N CYS A 19 -9.31 19.46 -8.98
CA CYS A 19 -8.06 18.72 -9.13
C CYS A 19 -7.08 19.50 -10.03
N PRO A 20 -6.51 20.62 -9.56
CA PRO A 20 -5.57 21.39 -10.36
C PRO A 20 -4.28 20.59 -10.58
N GLU A 21 -3.69 20.70 -11.77
CA GLU A 21 -2.38 20.10 -12.01
C GLU A 21 -1.30 20.83 -11.20
N PHE A 22 -0.86 20.20 -10.12
CA PHE A 22 0.29 20.66 -9.34
C PHE A 22 1.50 19.83 -9.75
N HIS A 23 2.40 20.39 -10.57
CA HIS A 23 3.62 19.73 -11.07
C HIS A 23 4.70 19.39 -10.01
N ARG A 24 4.33 19.12 -8.74
CA ARG A 24 5.30 19.02 -7.64
C ARG A 24 5.02 17.99 -6.56
N ALA A 25 3.87 17.33 -6.50
CA ALA A 25 3.70 16.23 -5.55
C ALA A 25 3.73 14.88 -6.26
N GLU A 26 4.07 13.85 -5.48
CA GLU A 26 3.98 12.45 -5.91
C GLU A 26 2.55 12.13 -6.35
N GLU A 27 2.40 11.28 -7.36
CA GLU A 27 1.12 10.95 -7.99
C GLU A 27 0.07 10.49 -6.97
N ASP A 28 0.48 9.68 -6.01
CA ASP A 28 -0.37 9.16 -4.93
C ASP A 28 -0.89 10.25 -3.97
N GLN A 29 -0.08 11.28 -3.71
CA GLN A 29 -0.47 12.44 -2.92
C GLN A 29 -1.49 13.31 -3.67
N GLU A 30 -1.29 13.55 -4.97
CA GLU A 30 -2.25 14.33 -5.77
C GLU A 30 -3.57 13.56 -5.94
N LEU A 31 -3.50 12.26 -6.22
CA LEU A 31 -4.67 11.39 -6.26
C LEU A 31 -5.48 11.49 -4.95
N SER A 32 -4.79 11.41 -3.81
CA SER A 32 -5.42 11.51 -2.48
C SER A 32 -6.01 12.91 -2.22
N ARG A 33 -5.33 13.98 -2.64
CA ARG A 33 -5.84 15.37 -2.51
C ARG A 33 -7.12 15.57 -3.30
N CYS A 34 -7.17 15.10 -4.55
CA CYS A 34 -8.35 15.26 -5.39
C CYS A 34 -9.54 14.45 -4.86
N LEU A 35 -9.32 13.22 -4.42
CA LEU A 35 -10.37 12.41 -3.78
C LEU A 35 -10.90 13.05 -2.49
N ALA A 36 -10.04 13.68 -1.70
CA ALA A 36 -10.45 14.37 -0.48
C ALA A 36 -11.39 15.56 -0.75
N LYS A 37 -11.30 16.21 -1.92
CA LYS A 37 -12.21 17.33 -2.31
C LYS A 37 -13.66 16.90 -2.47
N ILE A 38 -13.91 15.62 -2.72
CA ILE A 38 -15.26 15.03 -2.75
C ILE A 38 -15.54 14.16 -1.53
N ASN A 39 -14.83 14.39 -0.42
CA ASN A 39 -14.98 13.65 0.84
C ASN A 39 -14.73 12.14 0.70
N LEU A 40 -13.93 11.71 -0.26
CA LEU A 40 -13.46 10.34 -0.35
C LEU A 40 -12.11 10.21 0.35
N THR A 41 -12.05 9.34 1.34
CA THR A 41 -10.84 9.05 2.11
C THR A 41 -10.51 7.56 2.03
N PRO A 42 -9.22 7.19 2.10
CA PRO A 42 -8.83 5.78 2.11
C PRO A 42 -9.34 5.09 3.38
N SER A 43 -9.78 3.85 3.23
CA SER A 43 -10.05 2.97 4.38
C SER A 43 -8.75 2.51 5.04
N ASP A 44 -8.79 2.23 6.34
CA ASP A 44 -7.68 1.60 7.03
C ASP A 44 -7.43 0.18 6.48
N ALA A 45 -6.24 -0.01 5.91
CA ALA A 45 -5.84 -1.24 5.26
C ALA A 45 -5.12 -2.20 6.21
N ARG A 46 -4.93 -1.87 7.49
CA ARG A 46 -4.29 -2.76 8.46
C ARG A 46 -5.20 -3.93 8.86
N ASP A 47 -4.62 -4.94 9.49
CA ASP A 47 -5.41 -6.04 10.07
C ASP A 47 -6.06 -5.64 11.41
N SER A 48 -6.79 -6.58 12.03
CA SER A 48 -7.50 -6.33 13.29
C SER A 48 -6.57 -6.03 14.49
N GLN A 49 -5.27 -6.27 14.35
CA GLN A 49 -4.24 -5.95 15.34
C GLN A 49 -3.48 -4.66 14.98
N GLY A 50 -3.86 -3.98 13.90
CA GLY A 50 -3.21 -2.75 13.45
C GLY A 50 -1.87 -2.99 12.75
N ARG A 51 -1.64 -4.20 12.21
CA ARG A 51 -0.42 -4.53 11.43
C ARG A 51 -0.62 -4.27 9.94
N ASP A 52 0.44 -3.87 9.27
CA ASP A 52 0.42 -3.55 7.85
C ASP A 52 0.23 -4.80 6.98
N ARG A 53 -0.59 -4.63 5.93
CA ARG A 53 -0.84 -5.64 4.90
C ARG A 53 -0.26 -5.26 3.54
N PHE A 54 0.14 -4.01 3.35
CA PHE A 54 0.77 -3.52 2.13
C PHE A 54 2.14 -2.97 2.50
N HIS A 55 3.20 -3.53 1.91
CA HIS A 55 4.58 -3.20 2.27
C HIS A 55 5.28 -2.51 1.10
N GLN A 56 5.81 -1.31 1.36
CA GLN A 56 6.44 -0.45 0.34
C GLN A 56 7.89 -0.82 0.00
N PHE A 57 8.48 -1.78 0.71
CA PHE A 57 9.87 -2.23 0.52
C PHE A 57 9.95 -3.74 0.28
N HIS A 58 11.11 -4.17 -0.21
CA HIS A 58 11.42 -5.59 -0.33
C HIS A 58 11.38 -6.25 1.07
N PRO A 59 10.92 -7.50 1.23
CA PRO A 59 10.87 -8.19 2.53
C PRO A 59 12.17 -8.13 3.33
N GLU A 60 13.31 -8.22 2.65
CA GLU A 60 14.64 -8.15 3.29
C GLU A 60 14.97 -6.77 3.86
N GLU A 61 14.32 -5.72 3.37
CA GLU A 61 14.52 -4.33 3.82
C GLU A 61 13.56 -3.91 4.93
N LEU A 62 12.55 -4.73 5.26
CA LEU A 62 11.54 -4.36 6.27
C LEU A 62 12.11 -4.24 7.69
N ASN A 63 13.26 -4.86 7.95
CA ASN A 63 13.98 -4.74 9.21
C ASN A 63 15.06 -3.65 9.19
N ASP A 64 15.19 -2.88 8.11
CA ASP A 64 16.17 -1.80 8.05
C ASP A 64 15.72 -0.59 8.88
N PHE A 65 16.65 -0.07 9.68
CA PHE A 65 16.38 1.06 10.57
C PHE A 65 16.10 2.36 9.80
N GLY A 66 16.81 2.59 8.71
CA GLY A 66 16.57 3.75 7.83
C GLY A 66 15.19 3.69 7.19
N ARG A 67 14.77 2.51 6.72
CA ARG A 67 13.42 2.26 6.22
C ARG A 67 12.39 2.50 7.30
N THR A 68 12.58 1.99 8.51
CA THR A 68 11.68 2.22 9.65
C THR A 68 11.45 3.70 9.94
N ILE A 69 12.50 4.53 9.92
CA ILE A 69 12.38 6.00 10.07
C ILE A 69 11.58 6.58 8.90
N PHE A 70 11.89 6.18 7.67
CA PHE A 70 11.17 6.64 6.50
C PHE A 70 9.67 6.32 6.57
N MET A 71 9.31 5.09 6.97
CA MET A 71 7.91 4.68 7.12
C MET A 71 7.21 5.55 8.15
N ASN A 72 7.79 5.70 9.34
CA ASN A 72 7.20 6.52 10.40
C ASN A 72 7.03 7.99 10.01
N ARG A 73 7.86 8.52 9.10
CA ARG A 73 7.72 9.89 8.59
C ARG A 73 6.55 10.08 7.62
N HIS A 74 6.19 9.04 6.87
CA HIS A 74 5.20 9.14 5.78
C HIS A 74 3.92 8.35 6.04
N SER A 75 3.86 7.57 7.12
CA SER A 75 2.67 6.82 7.51
C SER A 75 1.80 7.64 8.47
N TYR A 76 0.48 7.53 8.28
CA TYR A 76 -0.50 8.10 9.23
C TYR A 76 -0.45 7.38 10.59
N TYR A 77 -0.17 6.07 10.58
CA TYR A 77 0.01 5.26 11.78
C TYR A 77 1.49 4.94 12.00
N GLN A 78 1.91 4.86 13.26
CA GLN A 78 3.28 4.51 13.62
C GLN A 78 3.59 3.07 13.19
N PHE A 79 4.69 2.90 12.46
CA PHE A 79 5.26 1.61 12.10
C PHE A 79 6.11 1.08 13.27
N LEU A 80 5.71 -0.07 13.82
CA LEU A 80 6.31 -0.66 15.03
C LEU A 80 7.56 -1.52 14.75
N GLY A 81 7.95 -1.67 13.48
CA GLY A 81 9.11 -2.46 13.08
C GLY A 81 8.78 -3.90 12.70
N TYR A 82 9.78 -4.57 12.14
CA TYR A 82 9.74 -5.99 11.86
C TYR A 82 10.15 -6.80 13.11
N PRO A 83 9.49 -7.93 13.41
CA PRO A 83 8.37 -8.55 12.69
C PRO A 83 6.98 -8.10 13.15
N GLU A 84 6.87 -7.34 14.24
CA GLU A 84 5.61 -7.10 14.97
C GLU A 84 4.55 -6.39 14.12
N HIS A 85 4.96 -5.54 13.19
CA HIS A 85 4.06 -4.76 12.34
C HIS A 85 3.67 -5.47 11.03
N ILE A 86 4.15 -6.68 10.78
CA ILE A 86 3.87 -7.42 9.55
C ILE A 86 2.67 -8.34 9.76
N SER A 87 1.60 -8.13 9.00
CA SER A 87 0.41 -8.97 9.11
C SER A 87 0.62 -10.35 8.46
N PRO A 88 0.16 -11.45 9.09
CA PRO A 88 0.08 -12.76 8.45
C PRO A 88 -0.96 -12.78 7.31
N THR A 89 -1.82 -11.76 7.23
CA THR A 89 -2.76 -11.55 6.11
C THR A 89 -2.24 -10.51 5.11
N THR A 90 -0.93 -10.53 4.85
CA THR A 90 -0.28 -9.63 3.89
C THR A 90 -0.92 -9.74 2.51
N ILE A 91 -1.15 -8.58 1.87
CA ILE A 91 -1.80 -8.43 0.56
C ILE A 91 -0.77 -8.06 -0.52
N GLY A 92 0.22 -7.21 -0.21
CA GLY A 92 1.13 -6.70 -1.23
C GLY A 92 2.54 -6.43 -0.70
N LEU A 93 3.52 -6.66 -1.58
CA LEU A 93 4.96 -6.46 -1.38
C LEU A 93 5.52 -5.68 -2.57
N HIS A 94 6.43 -4.76 -2.31
CA HIS A 94 7.07 -3.95 -3.35
C HIS A 94 8.49 -4.45 -3.66
N HIS A 95 9.06 -4.00 -4.78
CA HIS A 95 10.43 -4.32 -5.23
C HIS A 95 10.75 -5.80 -5.47
N LEU A 96 9.74 -6.64 -5.69
CA LEU A 96 9.94 -8.04 -6.04
C LEU A 96 10.32 -8.20 -7.51
N SER A 97 11.27 -9.07 -7.78
CA SER A 97 11.60 -9.50 -9.13
C SER A 97 10.49 -10.37 -9.73
N PRO A 98 10.39 -10.47 -11.06
CA PRO A 98 9.48 -11.42 -11.71
C PRO A 98 9.72 -12.88 -11.28
N TYR A 99 10.94 -13.22 -10.88
CA TYR A 99 11.26 -14.55 -10.36
C TYR A 99 10.61 -14.77 -8.99
N GLU A 100 10.80 -13.85 -8.05
CA GLU A 100 10.22 -13.94 -6.70
C GLU A 100 8.70 -13.98 -6.74
N MET A 101 8.07 -13.15 -7.58
CA MET A 101 6.63 -13.18 -7.79
C MET A 101 6.13 -14.59 -8.20
N ARG A 102 6.78 -15.23 -9.18
CA ARG A 102 6.42 -16.57 -9.63
C ARG A 102 6.70 -17.64 -8.57
N PHE A 103 7.80 -17.47 -7.83
CA PHE A 103 8.17 -18.39 -6.77
C PHE A 103 7.16 -18.33 -5.61
N MET A 104 6.74 -17.13 -5.18
CA MET A 104 5.70 -16.99 -4.17
C MET A 104 4.34 -17.52 -4.65
N ASP A 105 3.93 -17.28 -5.90
CA ASP A 105 2.72 -17.90 -6.47
C ASP A 105 2.78 -19.43 -6.37
N PHE A 106 3.95 -20.00 -6.69
CA PHE A 106 4.17 -21.44 -6.54
C PHE A 106 4.02 -21.90 -5.08
N LEU A 107 4.69 -21.23 -4.14
CA LEU A 107 4.63 -21.58 -2.72
C LEU A 107 3.23 -21.44 -2.11
N VAL A 108 2.50 -20.38 -2.45
CA VAL A 108 1.21 -20.04 -1.82
C VAL A 108 0.04 -20.78 -2.48
N HIS A 109 0.11 -21.03 -3.79
CA HIS A 109 -1.05 -21.53 -4.55
C HIS A 109 -0.84 -22.89 -5.22
N LYS A 110 0.39 -23.42 -5.29
CA LYS A 110 0.69 -24.67 -6.02
C LYS A 110 1.21 -25.79 -5.13
N ILE A 111 1.65 -25.49 -3.92
CA ILE A 111 2.12 -26.50 -2.96
C ILE A 111 1.04 -26.75 -1.92
N GLU A 112 0.73 -28.02 -1.69
CA GLU A 112 -0.02 -28.48 -0.53
C GLU A 112 0.99 -28.94 0.54
N ILE A 113 0.96 -28.32 1.70
CA ILE A 113 1.73 -28.78 2.86
C ILE A 113 0.86 -29.82 3.55
N SER A 114 1.20 -31.10 3.40
CA SER A 114 0.60 -32.17 4.20
C SER A 114 1.25 -32.20 5.58
N ASP A 115 0.43 -32.21 6.63
CA ASP A 115 0.92 -32.50 7.98
C ASP A 115 1.53 -33.91 7.99
N ALA A 116 2.80 -34.02 8.40
CA ALA A 116 3.51 -35.28 8.59
C ALA A 116 3.22 -35.87 9.98
#